data_AF-A0A968E210-F1
#
_entry.id   AF-A0A968E210-F1
#
_cell.length_a   1.000
_cell.length_b   1.000
_cell.length_c   1.000
_cell.angle_alpha   90.00
_cell.angle_beta   90.00
_cell.angle_gamma   90.00
#
_symmetry.space_group_name_H-M   'P 1'
#
loop_
_entity.id
_entity.type
_entity.pdbx_description
1 polymer ?
#
loop_
_entity_poly.entity_id
_entity_poly.type
_entity_poly.pdbx_seq_one_letter_code
_entity_poly.pdbx_strand_id
1 'polypeptide(L)'
;IKSVVMEVSSHALALHRTDGIPFLAGVFTNMGHDHLDFHKTMRRYFSAKKRLFDNLNQNDRAVVNLDDPYSQRILKDTAGDVFTYS
;
A
#
# COMPACT_ATOMS: atom_id res chain seq x y z
N ILE A 1 -17.38 18.32 -1.30
CA ILE A 1 -16.70 17.12 -0.73
C ILE A 1 -15.27 17.55 -0.41
N LYS A 2 -14.78 17.28 0.81
CA LYS A 2 -13.42 17.69 1.24
C LYS A 2 -12.38 16.57 1.12
N SER A 3 -12.81 15.32 1.23
CA SER A 3 -11.96 14.13 1.17
C SER A 3 -12.73 12.96 0.56
N VAL A 4 -12.00 12.01 -0.02
CA VAL A 4 -12.51 10.72 -0.51
C VAL A 4 -11.66 9.63 0.09
N VAL A 5 -12.30 8.52 0.48
CA VAL A 5 -11.63 7.28 0.86
C VAL A 5 -11.93 6.26 -0.23
N MET A 6 -10.93 5.51 -0.66
CA MET A 6 -11.09 4.49 -1.69
C MET A 6 -10.33 3.22 -1.35
N GLU A 7 -10.93 2.08 -1.67
CA GLU A 7 -10.22 0.81 -1.70
C GLU A 7 -9.32 0.75 -2.93
N VAL A 8 -8.06 0.37 -2.73
CA VAL A 8 -7.07 0.23 -3.79
C VAL A 8 -6.60 -1.21 -3.84
N SER A 9 -7.16 -1.98 -4.78
CA SER A 9 -6.79 -3.40 -4.94
C SER A 9 -5.37 -3.55 -5.51
N SER A 10 -4.74 -4.70 -5.26
CA SER A 10 -3.44 -5.01 -5.85
C SER A 10 -3.49 -5.10 -7.39
N HIS A 11 -4.64 -5.50 -7.94
CA HIS A 11 -4.89 -5.48 -9.37
C HIS A 11 -4.91 -4.04 -9.90
N ALA A 12 -5.56 -3.11 -9.19
CA ALA A 12 -5.60 -1.71 -9.60
C ALA A 12 -4.21 -1.10 -9.67
N LEU A 13 -3.37 -1.37 -8.66
CA LEU A 13 -1.97 -0.92 -8.64
C LEU A 13 -1.14 -1.61 -9.73
N ALA A 14 -1.25 -2.93 -9.88
CA ALA A 14 -0.50 -3.68 -10.91
C ALA A 14 -0.87 -3.28 -12.34
N LEU A 15 -2.14 -2.92 -12.57
CA LEU A 15 -2.67 -2.51 -13.86
C LEU A 15 -2.73 -0.99 -14.03
N HIS A 16 -2.05 -0.23 -13.16
CA HIS A 16 -1.91 1.23 -13.29
C HIS A 16 -3.24 2.01 -13.31
N ARG A 17 -4.30 1.45 -12.70
CA ARG A 17 -5.65 2.05 -12.72
C ARG A 17 -5.79 3.26 -11.81
N THR A 18 -4.89 3.39 -10.83
CA THR A 18 -4.86 4.52 -9.89
C THR A 18 -3.69 5.47 -10.17
N ASP A 19 -3.00 5.28 -11.29
CA ASP A 19 -1.94 6.20 -11.70
C ASP A 19 -2.54 7.59 -11.97
N GLY A 20 -1.81 8.64 -11.59
CA GLY A 20 -2.29 10.02 -11.67
C GLY A 20 -3.20 10.47 -10.51
N ILE A 21 -3.55 9.59 -9.57
CA ILE A 21 -4.23 9.97 -8.33
C ILE A 21 -3.19 10.31 -7.26
N PRO A 22 -3.11 11.58 -6.79
CA PRO A 22 -2.22 11.95 -5.68
C PRO A 22 -2.85 11.51 -4.34
N PHE A 23 -2.41 10.37 -3.81
CA PHE A 23 -2.85 9.89 -2.50
C PHE A 23 -2.20 10.68 -1.38
N LEU A 24 -3.02 11.33 -0.54
CA LEU A 24 -2.56 12.04 0.66
C LEU A 24 -2.28 11.08 1.84
N ALA A 25 -2.78 9.85 1.75
CA ALA A 25 -2.54 8.79 2.73
C ALA A 25 -2.66 7.40 2.09
N GLY A 26 -1.79 6.48 2.51
CA GLY A 26 -1.90 5.05 2.25
C GLY A 26 -2.06 4.28 3.56
N VAL A 27 -2.97 3.30 3.60
CA VAL A 27 -3.23 2.49 4.79
C VAL A 27 -2.98 1.02 4.49
N PHE A 28 -2.10 0.39 5.25
CA PHE A 28 -1.81 -1.04 5.18
C PHE A 28 -2.44 -1.76 6.36
N THR A 29 -3.34 -2.70 6.05
CA THR A 29 -4.08 -3.47 7.04
C THR A 29 -3.44 -4.82 7.35
N ASN A 30 -3.24 -5.66 6.34
CA ASN A 30 -2.56 -6.96 6.43
C ASN A 30 -2.24 -7.53 5.02
N MET A 31 -1.52 -8.65 5.00
CA MET A 31 -1.11 -9.38 3.81
C MET A 31 -1.38 -10.89 3.95
N GLY A 32 -2.53 -11.33 3.43
CA GLY A 32 -2.90 -12.75 3.36
C GLY A 32 -2.55 -13.45 2.04
N HIS A 33 -2.79 -14.76 1.98
CA HIS A 33 -2.64 -15.57 0.77
C HIS A 33 -3.87 -15.39 -0.13
N ASP A 34 -3.78 -14.49 -1.11
CA ASP A 34 -4.85 -14.16 -2.05
C ASP A 34 -4.27 -13.79 -3.42
N HIS A 35 -5.10 -13.78 -4.47
CA HIS A 35 -4.80 -13.30 -5.82
C HIS A 35 -3.53 -13.89 -6.46
N LEU A 36 -3.10 -15.10 -6.07
CA LEU A 36 -1.90 -15.73 -6.62
C LEU A 36 -2.13 -16.36 -8.00
N ASP A 37 -3.37 -16.60 -8.38
CA ASP A 37 -3.77 -16.90 -9.75
C ASP A 37 -3.35 -15.77 -10.72
N PHE A 38 -3.44 -14.50 -10.28
CA PHE A 38 -2.96 -13.35 -11.01
C PHE A 38 -1.47 -13.07 -10.76
N HIS A 39 -1.08 -12.83 -9.50
CA HIS A 39 0.27 -12.36 -9.15
C HIS A 39 1.35 -13.45 -9.18
N LYS A 40 0.97 -14.73 -9.23
CA LYS A 40 1.82 -15.93 -9.26
C LYS A 40 2.66 -16.18 -7.99
N THR A 41 3.05 -15.15 -7.26
CA THR A 41 3.86 -15.26 -6.03
C THR A 41 3.47 -14.20 -5.01
N MET A 42 3.61 -14.52 -3.72
CA MET A 42 3.41 -13.56 -2.62
C MET A 42 4.28 -12.32 -2.75
N ARG A 43 5.52 -12.48 -3.24
CA ARG A 43 6.45 -11.36 -3.48
C ARG A 43 5.88 -10.37 -4.51
N ARG A 44 5.34 -10.86 -5.62
CA ARG A 44 4.71 -10.02 -6.66
C ARG A 44 3.43 -9.36 -6.15
N TYR A 45 2.60 -10.12 -5.43
CA TYR A 45 1.37 -9.60 -4.83
C TYR A 45 1.65 -8.46 -3.84
N PHE A 46 2.61 -8.66 -2.93
CA PHE A 46 3.03 -7.62 -1.99
C PHE A 46 3.65 -6.42 -2.72
N SER A 47 4.55 -6.65 -3.68
CA SER A 47 5.18 -5.59 -4.46
C SER A 47 4.14 -4.73 -5.19
N ALA A 48 3.04 -5.32 -5.67
CA ALA A 48 1.95 -4.56 -6.26
C ALA A 48 1.27 -3.63 -5.24
N LYS A 49 0.97 -4.12 -4.03
CA LYS A 49 0.40 -3.28 -2.96
C LYS A 49 1.37 -2.19 -2.48
N LYS A 50 2.66 -2.53 -2.36
CA LYS A 50 3.72 -1.61 -1.90
C LYS A 50 3.81 -0.35 -2.77
N ARG A 51 3.45 -0.42 -4.05
CA ARG A 51 3.38 0.75 -4.95
C ARG A 51 2.53 1.89 -4.41
N LEU A 52 1.49 1.62 -3.60
CA LEU A 52 0.72 2.68 -2.96
C LEU A 52 1.61 3.54 -2.03
N PHE A 53 2.51 2.90 -1.29
CA PHE A 53 3.42 3.54 -0.34
C PHE A 53 4.66 4.11 -1.02
N ASP A 54 5.17 3.45 -2.05
CA ASP A 54 6.31 3.95 -2.84
C ASP A 54 6.00 5.28 -3.56
N ASN A 55 4.72 5.56 -3.80
CA ASN A 55 4.25 6.80 -4.41
C ASN A 55 3.93 7.92 -3.40
N LEU A 56 4.05 7.66 -2.09
CA LEU A 56 3.84 8.69 -1.05
C LEU A 56 5.10 9.55 -0.92
N ASN A 57 4.90 10.86 -0.73
CA ASN A 57 5.99 11.80 -0.44
C ASN A 57 6.02 12.13 1.06
N GLN A 58 7.04 12.88 1.50
CA GLN A 58 7.24 13.25 2.91
C GLN A 58 6.07 13.99 3.58
N ASN A 59 5.17 14.60 2.80
CA ASN A 59 3.98 15.29 3.30
C ASN A 59 2.73 14.39 3.37
N ASP A 60 2.80 13.19 2.80
CA ASP A 60 1.71 12.22 2.76
C ASP A 60 1.87 11.22 3.91
N ARG A 61 0.77 10.57 4.31
CA ARG A 61 0.75 9.70 5.50
C ARG A 61 0.79 8.22 5.14
N ALA A 62 1.72 7.47 5.72
CA ALA A 62 1.75 6.02 5.65
C ALA A 62 1.25 5.42 6.98
N VAL A 63 0.05 4.85 6.98
CA VAL A 63 -0.53 4.19 8.16
C VAL A 63 -0.35 2.68 8.04
N VAL A 64 0.35 2.05 9.00
CA VAL A 64 0.82 0.65 8.87
C VAL A 64 0.49 -0.18 10.11
N ASN A 65 -0.18 -1.32 9.92
CA ASN A 65 -0.44 -2.30 10.98
C ASN A 65 0.81 -3.12 11.35
N LEU A 66 1.35 -2.99 12.56
CA LEU A 66 2.54 -3.72 13.00
C LEU A 66 2.30 -5.20 13.31
N ASP A 67 1.05 -5.65 13.41
CA ASP A 67 0.73 -7.07 13.61
C ASP A 67 1.12 -7.94 12.40
N ASP A 68 1.30 -7.34 11.23
CA ASP A 68 1.66 -8.04 10.01
C ASP A 68 3.17 -7.98 9.71
N PRO A 69 3.85 -9.13 9.48
CA PRO A 69 5.29 -9.15 9.20
C PRO A 69 5.73 -8.37 7.94
N TYR A 70 4.83 -8.13 6.98
CA TYR A 70 5.15 -7.35 5.78
C TYR A 70 5.30 -5.85 6.06
N SER A 71 4.86 -5.38 7.23
CA SER A 71 4.95 -3.98 7.63
C SER A 71 6.37 -3.46 7.62
N GLN A 72 7.34 -4.27 8.08
CA GLN A 72 8.76 -3.89 8.04
C GLN A 72 9.25 -3.55 6.63
N ARG A 73 8.68 -4.20 5.59
CA ARG A 73 9.06 -3.95 4.19
C ARG A 73 8.45 -2.67 3.64
N ILE A 74 7.33 -2.20 4.19
CA ILE A 74 6.75 -0.91 3.86
C ILE A 74 7.56 0.19 4.55
N LEU A 75 7.79 0.04 5.86
CA LEU A 75 8.48 1.03 6.70
C LEU A 75 9.92 1.29 6.26
N LYS A 76 10.58 0.32 5.63
CA LYS A 76 11.96 0.46 5.18
C LYS A 76 12.13 1.49 4.05
N ASP A 77 11.15 1.58 3.15
CA ASP A 77 11.33 2.29 1.87
C ASP A 77 10.34 3.46 1.68
N THR A 78 9.29 3.57 2.51
CA THR A 78 8.30 4.66 2.38
C THR A 78 8.91 6.02 2.71
N ALA A 79 8.63 7.02 1.89
CA ALA A 79 9.02 8.41 2.17
C ALA A 79 7.97 9.17 2.99
N GLY A 80 6.74 8.64 3.10
CA GLY A 80 5.64 9.27 3.84
C GLY A 80 5.83 9.31 5.35
N ASP A 81 5.16 10.26 6.00
CA ASP A 81 5.10 10.39 7.46
C ASP A 81 4.38 9.17 8.06
N VAL A 82 5.09 8.42 8.90
CA VAL A 82 4.70 7.08 9.33
C VAL A 82 3.87 7.13 10.59
N PHE A 83 2.70 6.48 10.55
CA PHE A 83 1.86 6.20 11.69
C PHE A 83 1.65 4.69 11.81
N THR A 84 1.77 4.15 13.01
CA THR A 84 1.66 2.71 13.24
C THR A 84 0.56 2.38 14.24
N TYR A 85 -0.05 1.20 14.08
CA TYR A 85 -0.99 0.63 15.04
C TYR A 85 -0.74 -0.88 15.22
N SER A 86 -1.27 -1.47 16.27
CA SER A 86 -1.23 -2.90 16.63
C SER A 86 -2.52 -3.19 17.40
#